data_AF-A0A9P7JNQ1-F1
#
_entry.id   AF-A0A9P7JNQ1-F1
#
_cell.length_a   1.000
_cell.length_b   1.000
_cell.length_c   1.000
_cell.angle_alpha   90.00
_cell.angle_beta   90.00
_cell.angle_gamma   90.00
#
_symmetry.space_group_name_H-M   'P 1'
#
loop_
_entity.id
_entity.type
_entity.pdbx_description
1 polymer ?
#
loop_
_entity_poly.entity_id
_entity_poly.type
_entity_poly.pdbx_seq_one_letter_code
_entity_poly.pdbx_strand_id
1 'polypeptide(L)'
;MSSVRPLSLAAQDTIENLPTDFTGALSTTQHQQVLEAFSRLNLLSQGSQRPKLFQLRCLISLLSARHVVLRAATGSGKTLAMILPLLLSPNKTAITVTPLKLLQRDHVR
;
A
#
# COMPACT_ATOMS: atom_id res chain seq x y z
N MET A 1 23.08 3.72 10.08
CA MET A 1 22.86 3.33 8.67
C MET A 1 22.25 1.93 8.67
N SER A 2 20.93 1.83 8.54
CA SER A 2 20.23 0.52 8.54
C SER A 2 20.51 -0.17 7.22
N SER A 3 21.01 -1.41 7.24
CA SER A 3 21.13 -2.21 6.02
C SER A 3 19.73 -2.40 5.43
N VAL A 4 19.50 -1.85 4.24
CA VAL A 4 18.26 -2.08 3.50
C VAL A 4 18.30 -3.53 3.07
N ARG A 5 17.50 -4.40 3.70
CA ARG A 5 17.32 -5.76 3.20
C ARG A 5 16.88 -5.67 1.74
N PRO A 6 17.48 -6.45 0.83
CA PRO A 6 17.06 -6.45 -0.56
C PRO A 6 15.58 -6.84 -0.65
N LEU A 7 14.85 -6.20 -1.57
CA LEU A 7 13.47 -6.57 -1.91
C LEU A 7 13.42 -8.05 -2.29
N SER A 8 12.33 -8.75 -1.97
CA SER A 8 12.15 -10.12 -2.45
C SER A 8 12.11 -10.15 -3.98
N LEU A 9 12.53 -11.27 -4.59
CA LEU A 9 12.48 -11.42 -6.06
C LEU A 9 11.06 -11.20 -6.60
N ALA A 10 10.05 -11.68 -5.87
CA ALA A 10 8.65 -11.47 -6.22
C ALA A 10 8.25 -9.98 -6.18
N ALA A 11 8.77 -9.21 -5.23
CA ALA A 11 8.53 -7.77 -5.18
C ALA A 11 9.21 -7.05 -6.34
N GLN A 12 10.47 -7.40 -6.67
CA GLN A 12 11.21 -6.85 -7.81
C GLN A 12 10.47 -7.10 -9.13
N ASP A 13 10.11 -8.36 -9.38
CA ASP A 13 9.32 -8.78 -10.55
C ASP A 13 8.00 -7.99 -10.67
N THR A 14 7.34 -7.72 -9.55
CA THR A 14 6.10 -6.93 -9.57
C THR A 14 6.34 -5.48 -9.96
N ILE A 15 7.43 -4.88 -9.47
CA ILE A 15 7.78 -3.48 -9.77
C ILE A 15 8.13 -3.35 -11.25
N GLU A 16 8.92 -4.27 -11.79
CA GLU A 16 9.31 -4.31 -13.20
C GLU A 16 8.11 -4.48 -14.13
N ASN A 17 7.12 -5.27 -13.70
CA ASN A 17 5.90 -5.55 -14.47
C ASN A 17 4.71 -4.64 -14.12
N LEU A 18 4.93 -3.48 -13.48
CA LEU A 18 3.85 -2.53 -13.27
C LEU A 18 3.34 -1.97 -14.61
N PRO A 19 2.01 -1.82 -14.80
CA PRO A 19 1.46 -1.31 -16.05
C PRO A 19 2.01 0.06 -16.43
N THR A 20 2.36 0.24 -17.70
CA THR A 20 2.96 1.46 -18.23
C THR A 20 2.03 2.66 -18.19
N ASP A 21 0.71 2.45 -18.31
CA ASP A 21 -0.31 3.48 -18.13
C ASP A 21 -0.33 4.04 -16.70
N PHE A 22 -0.05 3.18 -15.72
CA PHE A 22 0.03 3.57 -14.33
C PHE A 22 1.36 4.29 -14.05
N THR A 23 2.49 3.68 -14.43
CA THR A 23 3.82 4.23 -14.12
C THR A 23 4.11 5.52 -14.89
N GLY A 24 3.73 5.62 -16.16
CA GLY A 24 3.93 6.82 -16.97
C GLY A 24 3.14 8.04 -16.50
N ALA A 25 2.11 7.85 -15.68
CA ALA A 25 1.30 8.93 -15.11
C ALA A 25 1.82 9.45 -13.76
N LEU A 26 2.85 8.82 -13.17
CA LEU A 26 3.36 9.19 -11.85
C LEU A 26 4.38 10.32 -11.93
N SER A 27 4.33 11.24 -10.96
CA SER A 27 5.44 12.17 -10.74
C SER A 27 6.64 11.46 -10.09
N THR A 28 7.82 12.09 -10.11
CA THR A 28 9.02 11.56 -9.44
C THR A 28 8.78 11.24 -7.97
N THR A 29 8.07 12.11 -7.24
CA THR A 29 7.69 11.88 -5.84
C THR A 29 6.77 10.67 -5.70
N GLN A 30 5.80 10.50 -6.60
CA GLN A 30 4.88 9.36 -6.56
C GLN A 30 5.60 8.05 -6.89
N HIS A 31 6.57 8.05 -7.81
CA HIS A 31 7.44 6.90 -8.04
C HIS A 31 8.20 6.51 -6.77
N GLN A 32 8.80 7.47 -6.05
CA GLN A 32 9.49 7.21 -4.79
C GLN A 32 8.54 6.62 -3.75
N GLN A 33 7.31 7.15 -3.64
CA GLN A 33 6.28 6.62 -2.73
C GLN A 33 5.89 5.18 -3.09
N VAL A 34 5.77 4.83 -4.37
CA VAL A 34 5.52 3.44 -4.78
C VAL A 34 6.67 2.54 -4.33
N LEU A 35 7.91 2.89 -4.61
CA LEU A 35 9.08 2.10 -4.21
C LEU A 35 9.19 1.95 -2.69
N GLU A 36 8.92 3.02 -1.95
CA GLU A 36 8.90 3.02 -0.50
C GLU A 36 7.80 2.10 0.05
N ALA A 37 6.61 2.09 -0.57
CA ALA A 37 5.53 1.18 -0.22
C ALA A 37 5.91 -0.29 -0.41
N PHE A 38 6.58 -0.63 -1.52
CA PHE A 38 7.13 -1.97 -1.73
C PHE A 38 8.17 -2.32 -0.67
N SER A 39 9.12 -1.42 -0.39
CA SER A 39 10.19 -1.65 0.59
C SER A 39 9.64 -1.88 2.00
N ARG A 40 8.77 -0.98 2.47
CA ARG A 40 8.17 -1.07 3.82
C ARG A 40 7.28 -2.29 3.97
N LEU A 41 6.43 -2.59 2.98
CA LEU A 41 5.59 -3.78 3.04
C LEU A 41 6.44 -5.05 3.01
N ASN A 42 7.41 -5.14 2.10
CA ASN A 42 8.32 -6.29 2.01
C ASN A 42 9.05 -6.53 3.33
N LEU A 43 9.54 -5.48 3.98
CA LEU A 43 10.20 -5.59 5.28
C LEU A 43 9.25 -6.15 6.35
N LEU A 44 8.05 -5.55 6.48
CA LEU A 44 7.07 -5.92 7.51
C LEU A 44 6.47 -7.32 7.28
N SER A 45 6.27 -7.69 6.02
CA SER A 45 5.73 -9.00 5.64
C SER A 45 6.82 -10.06 5.47
N GLN A 46 8.10 -9.73 5.68
CA GLN A 46 9.24 -10.61 5.41
C GLN A 46 9.22 -11.18 3.98
N GLY A 47 8.84 -10.34 3.01
CA GLY A 47 8.76 -10.70 1.59
C GLY A 47 7.52 -11.50 1.16
N SER A 48 6.62 -11.84 2.09
CA SER A 48 5.40 -12.62 1.77
C SER A 48 4.28 -11.82 1.08
N GLN A 49 4.31 -10.48 1.16
CA GLN A 49 3.28 -9.62 0.58
C GLN A 49 3.85 -8.58 -0.38
N ARG A 50 3.01 -8.19 -1.33
CA ARG A 50 3.28 -7.14 -2.32
C ARG A 50 2.01 -6.32 -2.57
N PRO A 51 2.10 -4.99 -2.76
CA PRO A 51 0.95 -4.19 -3.08
C PRO A 51 0.37 -4.60 -4.45
N LYS A 52 -0.97 -4.69 -4.53
CA LYS A 52 -1.69 -4.83 -5.79
C LYS A 52 -1.88 -3.46 -6.44
N LEU A 53 -2.04 -3.43 -7.77
CA LEU A 53 -2.19 -2.18 -8.53
C LEU A 53 -3.28 -1.25 -7.97
N PHE A 54 -4.47 -1.76 -7.64
CA PHE A 54 -5.54 -0.91 -7.11
C PHE A 54 -5.17 -0.30 -5.74
N GLN A 55 -4.36 -0.99 -4.94
CA GLN A 55 -3.88 -0.50 -3.65
C GLN A 55 -2.86 0.62 -3.85
N LEU A 56 -1.99 0.50 -4.87
CA LEU A 56 -1.06 1.57 -5.27
C LEU A 56 -1.81 2.80 -5.81
N ARG A 57 -2.84 2.61 -6.64
CA ARG A 57 -3.71 3.70 -7.11
C ARG A 57 -4.41 4.42 -5.93
N CYS A 58 -4.87 3.67 -4.93
CA CYS A 58 -5.41 4.24 -3.69
C CYS A 58 -4.33 5.01 -2.92
N LEU A 59 -3.15 4.42 -2.73
CA LEU A 59 -2.03 5.04 -2.03
C LEU A 59 -1.69 6.42 -2.61
N ILE A 60 -1.46 6.49 -3.92
CA ILE A 60 -1.08 7.75 -4.59
C ILE A 60 -2.19 8.80 -4.45
N SER A 61 -3.45 8.40 -4.60
CA SER A 61 -4.59 9.30 -4.43
C SER A 61 -4.68 9.84 -3.00
N LEU A 62 -4.53 8.96 -1.99
CA LEU A 62 -4.61 9.32 -0.58
C LEU A 62 -3.43 10.20 -0.14
N LEU A 63 -2.21 9.91 -0.60
CA LEU A 63 -1.03 10.75 -0.33
C LEU A 63 -1.11 12.12 -1.00
N SER A 64 -1.87 12.22 -2.10
CA SER A 64 -2.19 13.49 -2.76
C SER A 64 -3.40 14.22 -2.13
N ALA A 65 -3.78 13.84 -0.91
CA ALA A 65 -4.91 14.40 -0.15
C ALA A 65 -6.27 14.33 -0.89
N ARG A 66 -6.47 13.32 -1.75
CA ARG A 66 -7.74 13.10 -2.45
C ARG A 66 -8.64 12.14 -1.67
N HIS A 67 -9.95 12.33 -1.79
CA HIS A 67 -10.94 11.37 -1.31
C HIS A 67 -11.08 10.21 -2.29
N VAL A 68 -11.17 8.98 -1.77
CA VAL A 68 -11.23 7.75 -2.58
C VAL A 68 -12.40 6.90 -2.13
N VAL A 69 -13.24 6.50 -3.09
CA VAL A 69 -14.24 5.44 -2.90
C VAL A 69 -13.74 4.19 -3.62
N LEU A 70 -13.33 3.18 -2.86
CA LEU A 70 -12.83 1.92 -3.40
C LEU A 70 -13.94 0.85 -3.40
N ARG A 71 -14.30 0.36 -4.59
CA ARG A 71 -15.16 -0.82 -4.73
C ARG A 71 -14.30 -2.06 -4.95
N ALA A 72 -14.29 -2.99 -3.99
CA ALA A 72 -13.59 -4.26 -4.15
C ALA A 72 -14.23 -5.39 -3.34
N ALA A 73 -14.16 -6.62 -3.87
CA ALA A 73 -14.70 -7.82 -3.23
C ALA A 73 -14.02 -8.17 -1.90
N THR A 74 -14.68 -8.96 -1.05
CA THR A 74 -14.07 -9.53 0.17
C THR A 74 -12.83 -10.37 -0.19
N GLY A 75 -11.81 -10.35 0.67
CA GLY A 75 -10.54 -11.04 0.39
C GLY A 75 -9.64 -10.37 -0.65
N SER A 76 -10.08 -9.30 -1.34
CA SER A 76 -9.28 -8.64 -2.37
C SER A 76 -8.03 -7.93 -1.85
N GLY A 77 -7.97 -7.64 -0.54
CA GLY A 77 -6.91 -6.86 0.09
C GLY A 77 -7.26 -5.39 0.33
N LYS A 78 -8.55 -5.05 0.51
CA LYS A 78 -8.99 -3.68 0.87
C LYS A 78 -8.30 -3.13 2.10
N THR A 79 -8.11 -3.97 3.12
CA THR A 79 -7.47 -3.58 4.38
C THR A 79 -6.05 -3.06 4.15
N LEU A 80 -5.28 -3.75 3.30
CA LEU A 80 -3.95 -3.29 2.93
C LEU A 80 -3.98 -1.96 2.17
N ALA A 81 -5.00 -1.72 1.33
CA ALA A 81 -5.16 -0.41 0.66
C ALA A 81 -5.33 0.74 1.66
N MET A 82 -5.99 0.50 2.80
CA MET A 82 -6.15 1.48 3.89
C MET A 82 -4.89 1.65 4.74
N ILE A 83 -4.12 0.57 4.93
CA ILE A 83 -2.91 0.57 5.79
C ILE A 83 -1.68 1.15 5.07
N LEU A 84 -1.54 0.94 3.76
CA LEU A 84 -0.36 1.37 2.99
C LEU A 84 0.04 2.85 3.21
N PRO A 85 -0.89 3.84 3.17
CA PRO A 85 -0.53 5.24 3.41
C PRO A 85 0.06 5.51 4.81
N LEU A 86 -0.36 4.73 5.81
CA LEU A 86 0.12 4.85 7.19
C LEU A 86 1.55 4.33 7.33
N LEU A 87 1.92 3.30 6.56
CA LEU A 87 3.30 2.81 6.54
C LEU A 87 4.27 3.90 6.06
N LEU A 88 3.84 4.76 5.13
CA LEU A 88 4.62 5.88 4.59
C LEU A 88 4.53 7.15 5.44
N SER A 89 3.56 7.23 6.36
CA SER A 89 3.30 8.38 7.21
C SER A 89 3.32 7.97 8.70
N PRO A 90 4.49 7.60 9.26
CA PRO A 90 4.57 7.03 10.62
C PRO A 90 4.09 7.97 11.72
N ASN A 91 4.02 9.27 11.46
CA ASN A 91 3.59 10.29 12.41
C ASN A 91 2.10 10.67 12.27
N LYS A 92 1.31 9.89 11.51
CA LYS A 92 -0.12 10.14 11.31
C LYS A 92 -0.96 9.05 11.96
N THR A 93 -2.13 9.43 12.46
CA THR A 93 -3.13 8.50 13.01
C THR A 93 -4.27 8.31 12.01
N ALA A 94 -4.71 7.06 11.84
CA ALA A 94 -5.91 6.74 11.09
C ALA A 94 -7.08 6.42 12.02
N ILE A 95 -8.26 6.90 11.66
CA ILE A 95 -9.52 6.54 12.29
C ILE A 95 -10.31 5.68 11.31
N THR A 96 -10.49 4.40 11.64
CA THR A 96 -11.27 3.46 10.84
C THR A 96 -12.66 3.33 11.45
N VAL A 97 -13.69 3.79 10.71
CA VAL A 97 -15.08 3.60 11.08
C VAL A 97 -15.61 2.33 10.40
N THR A 98 -16.18 1.42 11.18
CA THR A 98 -16.80 0.19 10.66
C THR A 98 -18.23 0.07 11.18
N PRO A 99 -19.15 -0.51 10.41
CA PRO A 99 -20.56 -0.57 10.80
C PRO A 99 -20.83 -1.59 11.92
N LEU A 100 -19.95 -2.56 12.15
CA LEU A 100 -20.14 -3.65 13.12
C LEU A 100 -18.90 -3.87 13.98
N LYS A 101 -19.11 -4.05 15.29
CA LYS A 101 -18.03 -4.37 16.24
C LYS A 101 -17.28 -5.66 15.88
N LEU A 102 -17.98 -6.65 15.31
CA LEU A 102 -17.35 -7.90 14.87
C LEU A 102 -16.28 -7.62 13.81
N LEU A 103 -16.63 -6.81 12.80
CA LEU A 103 -15.69 -6.40 11.74
C LEU A 103 -14.54 -5.56 12.30
N GLN A 104 -14.81 -4.71 13.29
CA GLN A 104 -13.76 -3.95 13.97
C GLN A 104 -12.74 -4.88 14.65
N ARG A 105 -13.21 -5.91 15.37
CA ARG A 105 -12.33 -6.85 16.08
C ARG A 105 -11.44 -7.63 15.12
N ASP A 106 -11.93 -7.93 13.92
CA ASP A 106 -11.15 -8.62 12.88
C ASP A 106 -10.07 -7.72 12.25
N HIS A 107 -10.20 -6.39 12.31
CA HIS A 107 -9.21 -5.45 11.78
C HIS A 107 -8.07 -5.10 12.73
N VAL A 108 -8.25 -5.30 14.05
CA VAL A 108 -7.29 -4.87 15.10
C VAL A 108 -6.50 -6.05 15.68
N ARG A 109 -6.81 -7.27 15.26
CA ARG A 109 -6.21 -8.51 15.76
C ARG A 109 -4.79 -8.75 15.26
#